data_AF-A0A6B0XT08-F1
#
_entry.id   AF-A0A6B0XT08-F1
#
_cell.length_a   1.000
_cell.length_b   1.000
_cell.length_c   1.000
_cell.angle_alpha   90.00
_cell.angle_beta   90.00
_cell.angle_gamma   90.00
#
_symmetry.space_group_name_H-M   'P 1'
#
loop_
_entity.id
_entity.type
_entity.pdbx_description
1 polymer ?
#
loop_
_entity_poly.entity_id
_entity_poly.type
_entity_poly.pdbx_seq_one_letter_code
_entity_poly.pdbx_strand_id
1 'polypeptide(L)'
;MTVLQWTATLVGLSFALYIGIAIWSRAHSTSEFYVAGKGVHPLANGMATAADWMSAASFISMAGIISFLGYDGSVYLMGWTGGYVLLALLLAPYLRKFGAFTVPDFVGERYYSQTARVVAVICAIFVSFTYVAGQMRGVGIVFSRFLEIDIVWGVVIGMGIVFFYAVLGGMKGITYTQVAQYCVLIFAYMVPAIFLSMLVTGIPIPQIGLGAADQETGTFLLDRLNGLHQELGFTAYTDGTKSTLDVLAITAALMVGTAGLPHVIIRFYTVPKVRDARISVGWALVFIALLYTAAPAVAVFARTNLLNTVTDQPYAEMPEWFTKWETTGLISYEDHNGDGLIQYVGPDAVDAAGAPVQNELTIDRDIM
;
A
#
# COMPACT_ATOMS: atom_id res chain seq x y z
N MET A 1 24.15 -6.83 17.34
CA MET A 1 24.03 -6.45 15.92
C MET A 1 23.38 -5.08 15.85
N THR A 2 23.90 -4.17 15.04
CA THR A 2 23.25 -2.86 14.81
C THR A 2 21.93 -3.03 14.04
N VAL A 3 21.03 -2.03 14.09
CA VAL A 3 19.78 -2.06 13.32
C VAL A 3 20.05 -2.30 11.83
N LEU A 4 21.07 -1.64 11.28
CA LEU A 4 21.51 -1.83 9.90
C LEU A 4 21.91 -3.28 9.59
N GLN A 5 22.63 -3.96 10.50
CA GLN A 5 23.03 -5.36 10.33
C GLN A 5 21.82 -6.31 10.36
N TRP A 6 20.84 -6.06 11.23
CA TRP A 6 19.59 -6.83 11.26
C TRP A 6 18.80 -6.64 9.96
N THR A 7 18.63 -5.39 9.53
CA THR A 7 17.94 -5.07 8.28
C THR A 7 18.63 -5.74 7.09
N ALA A 8 19.96 -5.63 6.96
CA ALA A 8 20.70 -6.25 5.87
C ALA A 8 20.57 -7.78 5.86
N THR A 9 20.55 -8.40 7.03
CA THR A 9 20.40 -9.85 7.17
C THR A 9 18.99 -10.29 6.76
N LEU A 10 17.94 -9.62 7.24
CA LEU A 10 16.56 -9.92 6.89
C LEU A 10 16.28 -9.72 5.40
N VAL A 11 16.77 -8.62 4.83
CA VAL A 11 16.66 -8.32 3.40
C VAL A 11 17.41 -9.39 2.57
N GLY A 12 18.66 -9.69 2.92
CA GLY A 12 19.45 -10.71 2.25
C GLY A 12 18.81 -12.09 2.29
N LEU A 13 18.29 -12.51 3.45
CA LEU A 13 17.55 -13.77 3.59
C LEU A 13 16.27 -13.79 2.76
N SER A 14 15.55 -12.67 2.70
CA SER A 14 14.33 -12.56 1.88
C SER A 14 14.64 -12.71 0.40
N PHE A 15 15.65 -12.02 -0.12
CA PHE A 15 16.07 -12.16 -1.51
C PHE A 15 16.61 -13.56 -1.82
N ALA A 16 17.39 -14.16 -0.91
CA ALA A 16 17.87 -15.53 -1.06
C ALA A 16 16.70 -16.53 -1.13
N LEU A 17 15.68 -16.35 -0.30
CA LEU A 17 14.44 -17.15 -0.36
C LEU A 17 13.73 -16.97 -1.69
N TYR A 18 13.55 -15.73 -2.16
CA TYR A 18 12.83 -15.46 -3.42
C TYR A 18 13.57 -16.03 -4.63
N ILE A 19 14.89 -15.83 -4.71
CA ILE A 19 15.73 -16.40 -5.76
C ILE A 19 15.74 -17.93 -5.68
N GLY A 20 15.84 -18.50 -4.48
CA GLY A 20 15.79 -19.95 -4.27
C GLY A 20 14.46 -20.56 -4.76
N ILE A 21 13.33 -19.92 -4.47
CA ILE A 21 12.02 -20.32 -4.99
C ILE A 21 12.00 -20.23 -6.51
N ALA A 22 12.49 -19.15 -7.11
CA ALA A 22 12.51 -18.96 -8.56
C ALA A 22 13.35 -20.03 -9.28
N ILE A 23 14.50 -20.41 -8.72
CA ILE A 23 15.36 -21.48 -9.27
C ILE A 23 14.64 -22.84 -9.16
N TRP A 24 14.03 -23.13 -8.02
CA TRP A 24 13.30 -24.39 -7.79
C TRP A 24 12.05 -24.55 -8.68
N SER A 25 11.42 -23.43 -9.03
CA SER A 25 10.15 -23.40 -9.77
C SER A 25 10.31 -23.09 -11.27
N ARG A 26 11.53 -23.18 -11.79
CA ARG A 26 11.89 -22.83 -13.17
C ARG A 26 10.93 -23.44 -14.20
N ALA A 27 10.41 -22.60 -15.08
CA ALA A 27 9.46 -23.01 -16.11
C ALA A 27 10.18 -23.64 -17.31
N HIS A 28 9.63 -24.74 -17.85
CA HIS A 28 10.17 -25.46 -19.01
C HIS A 28 9.28 -25.34 -20.27
N SER A 29 8.08 -24.76 -20.16
CA SER A 29 7.15 -24.56 -21.28
C SER A 29 6.40 -23.22 -21.21
N THR A 30 5.83 -22.77 -22.33
CA THR A 30 5.03 -21.53 -22.42
C THR A 30 3.81 -21.55 -21.47
N SER A 31 3.16 -22.71 -21.32
CA SER A 31 2.01 -22.87 -20.41
C SER A 31 2.44 -22.78 -18.93
N GLU A 32 3.59 -23.35 -18.58
CA GLU A 32 4.16 -23.17 -17.24
C GLU A 32 4.59 -21.72 -17.00
N PHE A 33 5.15 -21.07 -18.01
CA PHE A 33 5.63 -19.70 -17.94
C PHE A 33 4.50 -18.70 -17.71
N TYR A 34 3.37 -18.81 -18.42
CA TYR A 34 2.28 -17.83 -18.33
C TYR A 34 1.16 -18.21 -17.35
N VAL A 35 0.85 -19.50 -17.18
CA VAL A 35 -0.31 -19.93 -16.35
C VAL A 35 0.03 -21.00 -15.32
N ALA A 36 1.31 -21.24 -15.05
CA ALA A 36 1.78 -22.20 -14.04
C ALA A 36 1.16 -23.60 -14.21
N GLY A 37 0.86 -24.01 -15.45
CA GLY A 37 0.20 -25.30 -15.74
C GLY A 37 -1.20 -25.44 -15.14
N LYS A 38 -1.84 -24.35 -14.70
CA LYS A 38 -3.17 -24.33 -14.04
C LYS A 38 -3.23 -25.11 -12.71
N GLY A 39 -2.08 -25.33 -12.06
CA GLY A 39 -1.97 -26.19 -10.87
C GLY A 39 -1.88 -25.47 -9.53
N VAL A 40 -2.06 -24.15 -9.47
CA VAL A 40 -1.85 -23.38 -8.23
C VAL A 40 -3.01 -23.59 -7.26
N HIS A 41 -2.68 -23.87 -5.99
CA HIS A 41 -3.68 -24.01 -4.92
C HIS A 41 -4.38 -22.66 -4.64
N PRO A 42 -5.72 -22.62 -4.45
CA PRO A 42 -6.47 -21.37 -4.26
C PRO A 42 -5.96 -20.47 -3.14
N LEU A 43 -5.53 -21.06 -2.02
CA LEU A 43 -4.94 -20.33 -0.90
C LEU A 43 -3.64 -19.62 -1.30
N ALA A 44 -2.74 -20.33 -2.01
CA ALA A 44 -1.47 -19.78 -2.48
C ALA A 44 -1.72 -18.67 -3.50
N ASN A 45 -2.66 -18.88 -4.43
CA ASN A 45 -3.04 -17.84 -5.39
C ASN A 45 -3.67 -16.63 -4.70
N GLY A 46 -4.47 -16.84 -3.64
CA GLY A 46 -5.02 -15.77 -2.81
C GLY A 46 -3.95 -14.94 -2.09
N MET A 47 -3.01 -15.60 -1.40
CA MET A 47 -1.85 -14.91 -0.77
C MET A 47 -1.01 -14.17 -1.80
N ALA A 48 -0.73 -14.81 -2.94
CA ALA A 48 0.07 -14.19 -3.99
C ALA A 48 -0.64 -12.96 -4.59
N THR A 49 -1.96 -13.04 -4.77
CA THR A 49 -2.79 -11.90 -5.20
C THR A 49 -2.79 -10.78 -4.16
N ALA A 50 -2.86 -11.12 -2.87
CA ALA A 50 -2.78 -10.14 -1.80
C ALA A 50 -1.40 -9.47 -1.73
N ALA A 51 -0.30 -10.21 -1.88
CA ALA A 51 1.05 -9.65 -1.96
C ALA A 51 1.21 -8.66 -3.13
N ASP A 52 0.68 -9.03 -4.30
CA ASP A 52 0.66 -8.18 -5.49
C ASP A 52 -0.09 -6.86 -5.23
N TRP A 53 -1.18 -6.95 -4.46
CA TRP A 53 -2.01 -5.80 -4.09
C TRP A 53 -1.38 -4.92 -3.02
N MET A 54 -0.70 -5.53 -2.05
CA MET A 54 0.04 -4.88 -0.95
C MET A 54 1.32 -4.18 -1.42
N SER A 55 1.36 -3.80 -2.70
CA SER A 55 2.43 -3.04 -3.33
C SER A 55 2.75 -1.74 -2.59
N ALA A 56 3.80 -1.02 -3.02
CA ALA A 56 4.26 0.20 -2.36
C ALA A 56 3.11 1.20 -2.09
N ALA A 57 2.18 1.35 -3.03
CA ALA A 57 1.02 2.22 -2.86
C ALA A 57 0.10 1.81 -1.68
N SER A 58 -0.11 0.52 -1.47
CA SER A 58 -0.94 0.03 -0.36
C SER A 58 -0.17 0.02 0.96
N PHE A 59 1.10 -0.40 0.94
CA PHE A 59 1.87 -0.58 2.17
C PHE A 59 2.32 0.76 2.76
N ILE A 60 2.76 1.68 1.90
CA ILE A 60 3.34 2.96 2.26
C ILE A 60 2.29 4.06 2.11
N SER A 61 1.83 4.31 0.88
CA SER A 61 1.03 5.50 0.58
C SER A 61 -0.38 5.47 1.20
N MET A 62 -0.98 4.31 1.45
CA MET A 62 -2.34 4.26 2.01
C MET A 62 -2.41 4.78 3.44
N ALA A 63 -1.49 4.37 4.31
CA ALA A 63 -1.45 4.85 5.69
C ALA A 63 -1.25 6.37 5.73
N GLY A 64 -0.29 6.86 4.95
CA GLY A 64 -0.04 8.28 4.79
C GLY A 64 -1.25 9.06 4.25
N ILE A 65 -1.85 8.61 3.13
CA ILE A 65 -3.05 9.26 2.57
C ILE A 65 -4.18 9.34 3.60
N ILE A 66 -4.43 8.27 4.36
CA ILE A 66 -5.46 8.26 5.42
C ILE A 66 -5.06 9.22 6.55
N SER A 67 -3.78 9.26 6.92
CA SER A 67 -3.26 10.15 7.96
C SER A 67 -3.45 11.63 7.62
N PHE A 68 -3.32 12.01 6.34
CA PHE A 68 -3.51 13.39 5.88
C PHE A 68 -4.95 13.73 5.50
N LEU A 69 -5.70 12.81 4.89
CA LEU A 69 -7.06 13.06 4.42
C LEU A 69 -8.15 12.66 5.42
N GLY A 70 -7.81 11.99 6.52
CA GLY A 70 -8.76 11.51 7.51
C GLY A 70 -9.89 10.67 6.88
N TYR A 71 -11.13 10.97 7.26
CA TYR A 71 -12.33 10.28 6.77
C TYR A 71 -12.45 10.29 5.24
N ASP A 72 -12.03 11.37 4.57
CA ASP A 72 -12.10 11.49 3.11
C ASP A 72 -11.15 10.52 2.39
N GLY A 73 -10.12 10.01 3.08
CA GLY A 73 -9.24 8.95 2.58
C GLY A 73 -9.93 7.57 2.51
N SER A 74 -11.05 7.38 3.21
CA SER A 74 -11.76 6.09 3.28
C SER A 74 -12.25 5.57 1.92
N VAL A 75 -12.46 6.47 0.95
CA VAL A 75 -12.86 6.13 -0.42
C VAL A 75 -11.86 5.20 -1.11
N TYR A 76 -10.57 5.29 -0.77
CA TYR A 76 -9.54 4.41 -1.32
C TYR A 76 -9.68 2.99 -0.78
N LEU A 77 -9.92 2.82 0.52
CA LEU A 77 -10.19 1.49 1.09
C LEU A 77 -11.45 0.89 0.48
N MET A 78 -12.55 1.64 0.45
CA MET A 78 -13.83 1.16 -0.08
C MET A 78 -13.74 0.83 -1.58
N GLY A 79 -13.11 1.72 -2.36
CA GLY A 79 -12.98 1.57 -3.80
C GLY A 79 -12.14 0.36 -4.20
N TRP A 80 -10.96 0.23 -3.62
CA TRP A 80 -10.03 -0.86 -3.91
C TRP A 80 -10.58 -2.22 -3.46
N THR A 81 -11.11 -2.32 -2.24
CA THR A 81 -11.71 -3.59 -1.75
C THR A 81 -12.98 -3.94 -2.51
N GLY A 82 -13.84 -2.96 -2.80
CA GLY A 82 -15.04 -3.14 -3.62
C GLY A 82 -14.73 -3.60 -5.04
N GLY A 83 -13.60 -3.17 -5.61
CA GLY A 83 -13.13 -3.64 -6.91
C GLY A 83 -12.83 -5.14 -6.93
N TYR A 84 -12.24 -5.69 -5.87
CA TYR A 84 -12.06 -7.14 -5.74
C TYR A 84 -13.38 -7.88 -5.62
N VAL A 85 -14.39 -7.29 -4.98
CA VAL A 85 -15.75 -7.86 -4.94
C VAL A 85 -16.36 -7.89 -6.34
N LEU A 86 -16.28 -6.80 -7.11
CA LEU A 86 -16.73 -6.80 -8.51
C LEU A 86 -16.00 -7.83 -9.34
N LEU A 87 -14.69 -7.93 -9.18
CA LEU A 87 -13.88 -8.88 -9.90
C LEU A 87 -14.26 -10.33 -9.54
N ALA A 88 -14.53 -10.62 -8.25
CA ALA A 88 -14.96 -11.93 -7.77
C ALA A 88 -16.31 -12.36 -8.37
N LEU A 89 -17.25 -11.42 -8.43
CA LEU A 89 -18.64 -11.69 -8.80
C LEU A 89 -18.85 -11.65 -10.32
N LEU A 90 -18.24 -10.67 -11.00
CA LEU A 90 -18.56 -10.33 -12.39
C LEU A 90 -17.53 -10.81 -13.40
N LEU A 91 -16.25 -10.94 -13.03
CA LEU A 91 -15.17 -11.21 -13.99
C LEU A 91 -14.58 -12.62 -13.84
N ALA A 92 -14.16 -13.00 -12.63
CA ALA A 92 -13.41 -14.22 -12.39
C ALA A 92 -14.06 -15.50 -12.96
N PRO A 93 -15.39 -15.72 -12.84
CA PRO A 93 -16.01 -16.93 -13.39
C PRO A 93 -16.01 -16.99 -14.92
N TYR A 94 -16.18 -15.83 -15.58
CA TYR A 94 -16.30 -15.74 -17.03
C TYR A 94 -14.94 -15.85 -17.69
N LEU A 95 -13.94 -15.14 -17.17
CA LEU A 95 -12.58 -15.21 -17.66
C LEU A 95 -12.06 -16.64 -17.57
N ARG A 96 -12.29 -17.33 -16.44
CA ARG A 96 -11.87 -18.72 -16.29
C ARG A 96 -12.57 -19.66 -17.27
N LYS A 97 -13.86 -19.46 -17.54
CA LYS A 97 -14.61 -20.27 -18.52
C LYS A 97 -14.13 -20.06 -19.96
N PHE A 98 -13.70 -18.84 -20.29
CA PHE A 98 -13.27 -18.47 -21.64
C PHE A 98 -11.93 -19.09 -22.02
N GLY A 99 -11.04 -19.31 -21.04
CA GLY A 99 -9.81 -20.07 -21.25
C GLY A 99 -8.70 -19.38 -22.06
N ALA A 100 -8.93 -18.15 -22.53
CA ALA A 100 -7.91 -17.29 -23.15
C ALA A 100 -6.77 -16.97 -22.16
N PHE A 101 -5.58 -16.66 -22.68
CA PHE A 101 -4.40 -16.37 -21.86
C PHE A 101 -4.28 -14.88 -21.48
N THR A 102 -4.98 -13.98 -22.19
CA THR A 102 -4.88 -12.53 -21.99
C THR A 102 -6.25 -11.84 -22.03
N VAL A 103 -6.35 -10.68 -21.36
CA VAL A 103 -7.57 -9.84 -21.40
C VAL A 103 -7.87 -9.32 -22.81
N PRO A 104 -6.89 -8.85 -23.60
CA PRO A 104 -7.19 -8.42 -24.97
C PRO A 104 -7.70 -9.55 -25.87
N ASP A 105 -7.20 -10.78 -25.70
CA ASP A 105 -7.71 -11.93 -26.45
C ASP A 105 -9.18 -12.21 -26.09
N PHE A 106 -9.50 -12.17 -24.79
CA PHE A 106 -10.88 -12.28 -24.31
C PHE A 106 -11.79 -11.23 -24.95
N VAL A 107 -11.39 -9.96 -24.99
CA VAL A 107 -12.18 -8.89 -25.60
C VAL A 107 -12.36 -9.13 -27.11
N GLY A 108 -11.28 -9.47 -27.81
CA GLY A 108 -11.31 -9.72 -29.25
C GLY A 108 -12.24 -10.87 -29.64
N GLU A 109 -12.19 -11.97 -28.89
CA GLU A 109 -13.05 -13.13 -29.13
C GLU A 109 -14.49 -12.90 -28.68
N ARG A 110 -14.71 -12.23 -27.54
CA ARG A 110 -16.05 -11.94 -27.01
C ARG A 110 -16.90 -11.09 -27.95
N TYR A 111 -16.26 -10.17 -28.68
CA TYR A 111 -16.89 -9.26 -29.63
C TYR A 111 -16.62 -9.60 -31.09
N TYR A 112 -15.90 -10.70 -31.37
CA TYR A 112 -15.49 -11.10 -32.72
C TYR A 112 -14.83 -9.96 -33.53
N SER A 113 -14.00 -9.14 -32.87
CA SER A 113 -13.45 -7.91 -33.44
C SER A 113 -11.97 -7.74 -33.17
N GLN A 114 -11.18 -7.68 -34.25
CA GLN A 114 -9.74 -7.39 -34.17
C GLN A 114 -9.47 -5.96 -33.70
N THR A 115 -10.33 -5.01 -34.06
CA THR A 115 -10.23 -3.62 -33.58
C THR A 115 -10.40 -3.57 -32.07
N ALA A 116 -11.38 -4.27 -31.51
CA ALA A 116 -11.59 -4.34 -30.07
C ALA A 116 -10.39 -4.97 -29.34
N ARG A 117 -9.77 -6.00 -29.93
CA ARG A 117 -8.52 -6.60 -29.41
C ARG A 117 -7.39 -5.58 -29.37
N VAL A 118 -7.15 -4.85 -30.46
CA VAL A 118 -6.07 -3.85 -30.53
C VAL A 118 -6.29 -2.73 -29.53
N VAL A 119 -7.52 -2.22 -29.40
CA VAL A 119 -7.86 -1.21 -28.39
C VAL A 119 -7.58 -1.75 -26.98
N ALA A 120 -7.97 -2.99 -26.68
CA ALA A 120 -7.69 -3.60 -25.39
C ALA A 120 -6.19 -3.79 -25.13
N VAL A 121 -5.38 -4.11 -26.14
CA VAL A 121 -3.91 -4.15 -26.02
C VAL A 121 -3.35 -2.77 -25.66
N ILE A 122 -3.77 -1.71 -26.36
CA ILE A 122 -3.30 -0.34 -26.09
C ILE A 122 -3.68 0.07 -24.65
N CYS A 123 -4.92 -0.18 -24.23
CA CYS A 123 -5.35 0.09 -22.86
C CYS A 123 -4.54 -0.70 -21.83
N ALA A 124 -4.31 -2.00 -22.06
CA ALA A 124 -3.53 -2.84 -21.15
C ALA A 124 -2.09 -2.32 -21.00
N ILE A 125 -1.45 -1.95 -22.11
CA ILE A 125 -0.09 -1.37 -22.11
C ILE A 125 -0.07 -0.06 -21.34
N PHE A 126 -0.98 0.86 -21.63
CA PHE A 126 -1.06 2.17 -20.96
C PHE A 126 -1.24 2.04 -19.45
N VAL A 127 -2.19 1.21 -19.01
CA VAL A 127 -2.44 0.94 -17.59
C VAL A 127 -1.24 0.27 -16.93
N SER A 128 -0.63 -0.73 -17.57
CA SER A 128 0.55 -1.42 -17.05
C SER A 128 1.75 -0.49 -16.89
N PHE A 129 2.05 0.36 -17.86
CA PHE A 129 3.17 1.31 -17.75
C PHE A 129 2.95 2.34 -16.63
N THR A 130 1.74 2.88 -16.52
CA THR A 130 1.39 3.84 -15.46
C THR A 130 1.55 3.21 -14.08
N TYR A 131 1.09 1.95 -13.92
CA TYR A 131 1.23 1.21 -12.68
C TYR A 131 2.69 0.91 -12.33
N VAL A 132 3.47 0.44 -13.31
CA VAL A 132 4.88 0.12 -13.13
C VAL A 132 5.66 1.37 -12.71
N ALA A 133 5.39 2.54 -13.28
CA ALA A 133 6.06 3.78 -12.92
C ALA A 133 5.93 4.11 -11.41
N GLY A 134 4.73 3.95 -10.83
CA GLY A 134 4.51 4.13 -9.40
C GLY A 134 5.30 3.13 -8.54
N GLN A 135 5.33 1.85 -8.96
CA GLN A 135 6.11 0.82 -8.26
C GLN A 135 7.62 1.09 -8.31
N MET A 136 8.12 1.60 -9.44
CA MET A 136 9.53 1.93 -9.59
C MET A 136 9.96 3.03 -8.62
N ARG A 137 9.11 4.03 -8.36
CA ARG A 137 9.39 5.03 -7.32
C ARG A 137 9.54 4.38 -5.95
N GLY A 138 8.63 3.48 -5.57
CA GLY A 138 8.70 2.74 -4.31
C GLY A 138 9.98 1.91 -4.17
N VAL A 139 10.35 1.16 -5.22
CA VAL A 139 11.60 0.39 -5.25
C VAL A 139 12.81 1.33 -5.12
N GLY A 140 12.81 2.44 -5.84
CA GLY A 140 13.88 3.45 -5.79
C GLY A 140 14.08 4.02 -4.39
N ILE A 141 13.01 4.41 -3.70
CA ILE A 141 13.06 4.94 -2.33
C ILE A 141 13.66 3.91 -1.36
N VAL A 142 13.19 2.65 -1.43
CA VAL A 142 13.67 1.60 -0.53
C VAL A 142 15.15 1.28 -0.79
N PHE A 143 15.56 1.11 -2.05
CA PHE A 143 16.93 0.74 -2.39
C PHE A 143 17.92 1.90 -2.21
N SER A 144 17.53 3.14 -2.53
CA SER A 144 18.38 4.32 -2.25
C SER A 144 18.65 4.47 -0.77
N ARG A 145 17.63 4.25 0.07
CA ARG A 145 17.80 4.31 1.52
C ARG A 145 18.67 3.18 2.07
N PHE A 146 18.57 1.98 1.51
CA PHE A 146 19.29 0.81 2.01
C PHE A 146 20.74 0.75 1.52
N LEU A 147 20.98 1.05 0.25
CA LEU A 147 22.31 1.03 -0.36
C LEU A 147 23.04 2.37 -0.24
N GLU A 148 22.36 3.41 0.26
CA GLU A 148 22.86 4.80 0.36
C GLU A 148 23.35 5.32 -1.00
N ILE A 149 22.58 5.00 -2.06
CA ILE A 149 22.85 5.40 -3.44
C ILE A 149 21.73 6.29 -3.97
N ASP A 150 21.98 6.95 -5.09
CA ASP A 150 20.96 7.72 -5.79
C ASP A 150 19.75 6.86 -6.19
N ILE A 151 18.57 7.49 -6.18
CA ILE A 151 17.28 6.82 -6.45
C ILE A 151 17.26 6.12 -7.81
N VAL A 152 17.88 6.70 -8.85
CA VAL A 152 17.92 6.11 -10.19
C VAL A 152 18.68 4.78 -10.16
N TRP A 153 19.83 4.74 -9.49
CA TRP A 153 20.60 3.51 -9.33
C TRP A 153 19.88 2.49 -8.45
N GLY A 154 19.15 2.95 -7.42
CA GLY A 154 18.27 2.11 -6.61
C GLY A 154 17.20 1.41 -7.46
N VAL A 155 16.54 2.15 -8.36
CA VAL A 155 15.56 1.59 -9.31
C VAL A 155 16.21 0.57 -10.24
N VAL A 156 17.37 0.90 -10.84
CA VAL A 156 18.05 0.01 -11.80
C VAL A 156 18.44 -1.32 -11.16
N ILE A 157 19.02 -1.29 -9.95
CA ILE A 157 19.42 -2.49 -9.22
C ILE A 157 18.20 -3.31 -8.83
N GLY A 158 17.18 -2.67 -8.23
CA GLY A 158 15.95 -3.35 -7.82
C GLY A 158 15.25 -4.00 -9.02
N MET A 159 15.14 -3.29 -10.14
CA MET A 159 14.55 -3.81 -11.37
C MET A 159 15.36 -4.97 -11.95
N GLY A 160 16.69 -4.90 -11.91
CA GLY A 160 17.56 -6.00 -12.35
C GLY A 160 17.33 -7.29 -11.56
N ILE A 161 17.22 -7.18 -10.23
CA ILE A 161 16.96 -8.33 -9.34
C ILE A 161 15.57 -8.92 -9.62
N VAL A 162 14.54 -8.07 -9.67
CA VAL A 162 13.16 -8.49 -9.94
C VAL A 162 13.03 -9.14 -11.31
N PHE A 163 13.64 -8.54 -12.33
CA PHE A 163 13.67 -9.08 -13.68
C PHE A 163 14.32 -10.46 -13.72
N PHE A 164 15.47 -10.63 -13.05
CA PHE A 164 16.21 -11.90 -13.04
C PHE A 164 15.37 -13.06 -12.49
N TYR A 165 14.78 -12.92 -11.30
CA TYR A 165 14.00 -14.02 -10.72
C TYR A 165 12.63 -14.19 -11.40
N ALA A 166 12.02 -13.13 -11.94
CA ALA A 166 10.74 -13.22 -12.65
C ALA A 166 10.87 -13.98 -13.97
N VAL A 167 11.93 -13.71 -14.74
CA VAL A 167 12.19 -14.39 -16.03
C VAL A 167 12.56 -15.85 -15.82
N LEU A 168 13.28 -16.19 -14.74
CA LEU A 168 13.67 -17.58 -14.46
C LEU A 168 12.49 -18.43 -13.96
N GLY A 169 11.65 -17.90 -13.07
CA GLY A 169 10.60 -18.66 -12.39
C GLY A 169 9.29 -18.81 -13.16
N GLY A 170 8.98 -17.91 -14.11
CA GLY A 170 7.67 -17.84 -14.75
C GLY A 170 6.52 -17.65 -13.74
N MET A 171 5.27 -17.88 -14.14
CA MET A 171 4.09 -17.64 -13.30
C MET A 171 4.08 -18.49 -12.03
N LYS A 172 4.62 -19.72 -12.08
CA LYS A 172 4.73 -20.59 -10.90
C LYS A 172 5.71 -19.98 -9.89
N GLY A 173 6.90 -19.57 -10.34
CA GLY A 173 7.88 -18.93 -9.47
C GLY A 173 7.37 -17.62 -8.90
N ILE A 174 6.80 -16.74 -9.75
CA ILE A 174 6.19 -15.48 -9.32
C ILE A 174 5.14 -15.72 -8.24
N THR A 175 4.29 -16.73 -8.39
CA THR A 175 3.25 -17.04 -7.41
C THR A 175 3.86 -17.41 -6.05
N TYR A 176 4.80 -18.36 -6.02
CA TYR A 176 5.37 -18.81 -4.74
C TYR A 176 6.31 -17.78 -4.11
N THR A 177 7.03 -16.97 -4.90
CA THR A 177 7.78 -15.83 -4.36
C THR A 177 6.83 -14.82 -3.73
N GLN A 178 5.68 -14.55 -4.35
CA GLN A 178 4.68 -13.66 -3.78
C GLN A 178 3.98 -14.21 -2.55
N VAL A 179 3.79 -15.52 -2.44
CA VAL A 179 3.35 -16.13 -1.16
C VAL A 179 4.35 -15.82 -0.05
N ALA A 180 5.65 -15.99 -0.32
CA ALA A 180 6.69 -15.66 0.66
C ALA A 180 6.74 -14.15 0.96
N GLN A 181 6.63 -13.30 -0.06
CA GLN A 181 6.55 -11.84 0.10
C GLN A 181 5.34 -11.43 0.94
N TYR A 182 4.18 -12.03 0.71
CA TYR A 182 2.97 -11.77 1.49
C TYR A 182 3.22 -12.01 2.99
N CYS A 183 3.81 -13.16 3.35
CA CYS A 183 4.11 -13.48 4.74
C CYS A 183 5.07 -12.47 5.37
N VAL A 184 6.11 -12.04 4.64
CA VAL A 184 7.06 -11.03 5.12
C VAL A 184 6.37 -9.67 5.28
N LEU A 185 5.59 -9.24 4.29
CA LEU A 185 4.88 -7.96 4.29
C LEU A 185 3.85 -7.89 5.42
N ILE A 186 2.98 -8.88 5.54
CA ILE A 186 1.93 -8.85 6.56
C ILE A 186 2.53 -8.91 7.97
N PHE A 187 3.61 -9.66 8.17
CA PHE A 187 4.34 -9.68 9.44
C PHE A 187 4.96 -8.31 9.73
N ALA A 188 5.66 -7.73 8.76
CA ALA A 188 6.31 -6.43 8.89
C ALA A 188 5.30 -5.29 9.16
N TYR A 189 4.07 -5.39 8.66
CA TYR A 189 3.02 -4.41 8.89
C TYR A 189 2.32 -4.62 10.24
N MET A 190 1.88 -5.86 10.51
CA MET A 190 1.04 -6.16 11.67
C MET A 190 1.82 -6.09 12.97
N VAL A 191 3.09 -6.47 13.00
CA VAL A 191 3.87 -6.44 14.25
C VAL A 191 3.94 -5.02 14.82
N PRO A 192 4.45 -3.99 14.10
CA PRO A 192 4.43 -2.61 14.58
C PRO A 192 3.02 -2.12 14.92
N ALA A 193 2.02 -2.43 14.08
CA ALA A 193 0.64 -2.02 14.33
C ALA A 193 0.10 -2.56 15.66
N ILE A 194 0.34 -3.85 15.95
CA ILE A 194 -0.06 -4.51 17.20
C ILE A 194 0.64 -3.87 18.40
N PHE A 195 1.96 -3.67 18.32
CA PHE A 195 2.72 -3.04 19.40
C PHE A 195 2.27 -1.61 19.66
N LEU A 196 2.07 -0.80 18.62
CA LEU A 196 1.54 0.55 18.73
C LEU A 196 0.14 0.55 19.37
N SER A 197 -0.74 -0.34 18.93
CA SER A 197 -2.07 -0.48 19.51
C SER A 197 -2.01 -0.84 21.00
N MET A 198 -1.09 -1.72 21.41
CA MET A 198 -0.91 -2.05 22.83
C MET A 198 -0.34 -0.88 23.64
N LEU A 199 0.60 -0.12 23.08
CA LEU A 199 1.19 1.03 23.77
C LEU A 199 0.16 2.15 23.96
N VAL A 200 -0.60 2.47 22.92
CA VAL A 200 -1.58 3.57 22.97
C VAL A 200 -2.86 3.16 23.70
N THR A 201 -3.39 1.97 23.46
CA THR A 201 -4.76 1.61 23.91
C THR A 201 -4.83 0.39 24.82
N GLY A 202 -3.73 -0.34 25.00
CA GLY A 202 -3.70 -1.59 25.76
C GLY A 202 -4.31 -2.78 25.01
N ILE A 203 -4.88 -2.56 23.82
CA ILE A 203 -5.53 -3.61 23.02
C ILE A 203 -4.56 -4.09 21.93
N PRO A 204 -4.28 -5.41 21.82
CA PRO A 204 -3.33 -5.95 20.85
C PRO A 204 -3.90 -6.07 19.42
N ILE A 205 -5.18 -5.73 19.20
CA ILE A 205 -5.83 -5.79 17.89
C ILE A 205 -6.00 -4.35 17.38
N PRO A 206 -5.18 -3.88 16.43
CA PRO A 206 -5.20 -2.50 15.95
C PRO A 206 -6.57 -2.02 15.47
N GLN A 207 -7.32 -2.92 14.83
CA GLN A 207 -8.67 -2.65 14.33
C GLN A 207 -9.64 -2.27 15.46
N ILE A 208 -9.46 -2.85 16.64
CA ILE A 208 -10.26 -2.55 17.83
C ILE A 208 -9.65 -1.36 18.57
N GLY A 209 -8.32 -1.30 18.65
CA GLY A 209 -7.59 -0.18 19.26
C GLY A 209 -7.93 1.18 18.62
N LEU A 210 -8.17 1.21 17.31
CA LEU A 210 -8.63 2.42 16.60
C LEU A 210 -9.87 3.07 17.25
N GLY A 211 -10.80 2.27 17.74
CA GLY A 211 -12.02 2.74 18.41
C GLY A 211 -11.94 2.75 19.93
N ALA A 212 -10.76 2.51 20.51
CA ALA A 212 -10.57 2.39 21.95
C ALA A 212 -10.14 3.71 22.58
N ALA A 213 -10.18 3.73 23.92
CA ALA A 213 -9.63 4.82 24.70
C ALA A 213 -8.11 4.75 24.71
N ASP A 214 -7.48 5.90 24.58
CA ASP A 214 -6.06 6.09 24.81
C ASP A 214 -5.73 5.95 26.31
N GLN A 215 -4.66 5.24 26.63
CA GLN A 215 -4.26 4.92 28.01
C GLN A 215 -3.77 6.14 28.78
N GLU A 216 -3.20 7.13 28.10
CA GLU A 216 -2.67 8.34 28.76
C GLU A 216 -3.80 9.30 29.16
N THR A 217 -4.72 9.55 28.23
CA THR A 217 -5.77 10.56 28.41
C THR A 217 -7.10 9.99 28.89
N GLY A 218 -7.35 8.69 28.71
CA GLY A 218 -8.64 8.05 28.98
C GLY A 218 -9.76 8.44 28.00
N THR A 219 -9.46 9.24 26.98
CA THR A 219 -10.41 9.66 25.94
C THR A 219 -10.32 8.75 24.72
N PHE A 220 -11.38 8.65 23.92
CA PHE A 220 -11.32 7.91 22.66
C PHE A 220 -10.29 8.52 21.72
N LEU A 221 -9.50 7.67 21.06
CA LEU A 221 -8.39 8.11 20.23
C LEU A 221 -8.82 9.06 19.10
N LEU A 222 -9.97 8.80 18.47
CA LEU A 222 -10.52 9.67 17.42
C LEU A 222 -10.99 11.02 17.97
N ASP A 223 -11.53 11.06 19.18
CA ASP A 223 -11.93 12.31 19.84
C ASP A 223 -10.70 13.13 20.22
N ARG A 224 -9.66 12.48 20.76
CA ARG A 224 -8.35 13.10 21.02
C ARG A 224 -7.76 13.70 19.75
N LEU A 225 -7.76 12.95 18.65
CA LEU A 225 -7.21 13.42 17.38
C LEU A 225 -8.03 14.59 16.78
N ASN A 226 -9.36 14.54 16.90
CA ASN A 226 -10.21 15.67 16.52
C ASN A 226 -9.92 16.92 17.36
N GLY A 227 -9.70 16.78 18.67
CA GLY A 227 -9.30 17.88 19.55
C GLY A 227 -7.98 18.50 19.12
N LEU A 228 -6.95 17.68 18.89
CA LEU A 228 -5.65 18.15 18.38
C LEU A 228 -5.78 18.84 17.02
N HIS A 229 -6.60 18.31 16.11
CA HIS A 229 -6.86 18.94 14.83
C HIS A 229 -7.51 20.32 14.99
N GLN A 230 -8.50 20.45 15.88
CA GLN A 230 -9.16 21.74 16.14
C GLN A 230 -8.20 22.76 16.76
N GLU A 231 -7.40 22.35 17.75
CA GLU A 231 -6.41 23.22 18.40
C GLU A 231 -5.37 23.75 17.41
N LEU A 232 -4.98 22.91 16.45
CA LEU A 232 -3.96 23.24 15.45
C LEU A 232 -4.54 23.82 14.14
N GLY A 233 -5.85 24.10 14.07
CA GLY A 233 -6.47 24.69 12.87
C GLY A 233 -6.56 23.77 11.66
N PHE A 234 -6.55 22.44 11.87
CA PHE A 234 -6.90 21.45 10.86
C PHE A 234 -8.41 21.15 10.88
N THR A 235 -8.96 20.73 9.74
CA THR A 235 -10.28 20.10 9.71
C THR A 235 -10.31 18.85 10.60
N ALA A 236 -11.41 18.64 11.31
CA ALA A 236 -11.57 17.46 12.17
C ALA A 236 -11.32 16.17 11.37
N TYR A 237 -10.52 15.27 11.91
CA TYR A 237 -10.05 14.07 11.22
C TYR A 237 -11.21 13.15 10.79
N THR A 238 -12.31 13.16 11.54
CA THR A 238 -13.51 12.36 11.26
C THR A 238 -14.52 13.06 10.38
N ASP A 239 -14.36 14.35 10.09
CA ASP A 239 -15.31 15.09 9.25
C ASP A 239 -14.99 14.85 7.78
N GLY A 240 -15.96 14.29 7.06
CA GLY A 240 -15.90 14.15 5.62
C GLY A 240 -16.24 15.47 4.93
N THR A 241 -15.29 16.07 4.23
CA THR A 241 -15.53 17.30 3.45
C THR A 241 -16.16 16.98 2.09
N LYS A 242 -16.07 15.72 1.63
CA LYS A 242 -16.61 15.29 0.35
C LYS A 242 -18.12 15.08 0.39
N SER A 243 -18.79 15.50 -0.68
CA SER A 243 -20.22 15.20 -0.85
C SER A 243 -20.44 13.69 -1.01
N THR A 244 -21.63 13.21 -0.65
CA THR A 244 -21.99 11.79 -0.82
C THR A 244 -21.92 11.35 -2.28
N LEU A 245 -22.21 12.25 -3.22
CA LEU A 245 -22.09 12.00 -4.64
C LEU A 245 -20.62 11.82 -5.06
N ASP A 246 -19.72 12.67 -4.55
CA ASP A 246 -18.29 12.55 -4.84
C ASP A 246 -17.71 11.26 -4.26
N VAL A 247 -18.06 10.93 -3.01
CA VAL A 247 -17.68 9.67 -2.37
C VAL A 247 -18.14 8.48 -3.21
N LEU A 248 -19.39 8.49 -3.67
CA LEU A 248 -19.94 7.42 -4.51
C LEU A 248 -19.25 7.34 -5.87
N ALA A 249 -19.03 8.47 -6.55
CA ALA A 249 -18.41 8.52 -7.86
C ALA A 249 -16.94 8.07 -7.82
N ILE A 250 -16.17 8.56 -6.85
CA ILE A 250 -14.76 8.18 -6.65
C ILE A 250 -14.67 6.70 -6.29
N THR A 251 -15.49 6.23 -5.34
CA THR A 251 -15.51 4.82 -4.95
C THR A 251 -15.85 3.94 -6.15
N ALA A 252 -16.88 4.27 -6.92
CA ALA A 252 -17.26 3.51 -8.12
C ALA A 252 -16.14 3.51 -9.18
N ALA A 253 -15.49 4.65 -9.41
CA ALA A 253 -14.37 4.75 -10.35
C ALA A 253 -13.19 3.85 -9.91
N LEU A 254 -12.85 3.86 -8.62
CA LEU A 254 -11.79 3.02 -8.04
C LEU A 254 -12.15 1.53 -8.10
N MET A 255 -13.42 1.16 -7.85
CA MET A 255 -13.89 -0.22 -7.95
C MET A 255 -13.75 -0.76 -9.37
N VAL A 256 -14.22 0.00 -10.37
CA VAL A 256 -14.14 -0.38 -11.79
C VAL A 256 -12.69 -0.44 -12.25
N GLY A 257 -11.87 0.55 -11.87
CA GLY A 257 -10.44 0.58 -12.17
C GLY A 257 -9.71 -0.65 -11.64
N THR A 258 -9.93 -0.99 -10.36
CA THR A 258 -9.33 -2.16 -9.70
C THR A 258 -9.73 -3.46 -10.39
N ALA A 259 -11.01 -3.62 -10.74
CA ALA A 259 -11.49 -4.81 -11.43
C ALA A 259 -10.87 -5.00 -12.83
N GLY A 260 -10.41 -3.92 -13.47
CA GLY A 260 -9.80 -3.93 -14.80
C GLY A 260 -8.29 -4.21 -14.83
N LEU A 261 -7.62 -4.36 -13.68
CA LEU A 261 -6.16 -4.45 -13.63
C LEU A 261 -5.63 -5.76 -14.24
N PRO A 262 -4.82 -5.70 -15.33
CA PRO A 262 -4.40 -6.90 -16.05
C PRO A 262 -3.60 -7.89 -15.19
N HIS A 263 -2.73 -7.38 -14.32
CA HIS A 263 -1.86 -8.18 -13.46
C HIS A 263 -2.65 -8.99 -12.40
N VAL A 264 -3.79 -8.48 -11.94
CA VAL A 264 -4.70 -9.22 -11.04
C VAL A 264 -5.49 -10.25 -11.85
N ILE A 265 -6.00 -9.86 -13.01
CA ILE A 265 -6.85 -10.71 -13.86
C ILE A 265 -6.12 -12.00 -14.27
N ILE A 266 -4.85 -11.92 -14.65
CA ILE A 266 -4.10 -13.09 -15.12
C ILE A 266 -4.03 -14.23 -14.09
N ARG A 267 -4.14 -13.92 -12.79
CA ARG A 267 -4.12 -14.91 -11.71
C ARG A 267 -5.35 -15.81 -11.68
N PHE A 268 -6.44 -15.46 -12.35
CA PHE A 268 -7.58 -16.36 -12.47
C PHE A 268 -7.35 -17.47 -13.49
N TYR A 269 -6.32 -17.34 -14.34
CA TYR A 269 -5.94 -18.39 -15.28
C TYR A 269 -5.03 -19.46 -14.66
N THR A 270 -4.48 -19.27 -13.47
CA THR A 270 -3.50 -20.18 -12.84
C THR A 270 -4.11 -21.28 -11.96
N VAL A 271 -5.36 -21.12 -11.53
CA VAL A 271 -6.10 -22.10 -10.72
C VAL A 271 -6.80 -23.13 -11.60
N PRO A 272 -7.09 -24.36 -11.16
CA PRO A 272 -7.61 -25.42 -12.03
C PRO A 272 -9.09 -25.25 -12.39
N LYS A 273 -9.95 -24.84 -11.46
CA LYS A 273 -11.43 -24.79 -11.64
C LYS A 273 -11.99 -23.39 -11.43
N VAL A 274 -13.20 -23.13 -11.96
CA VAL A 274 -13.95 -21.88 -11.75
C VAL A 274 -14.26 -21.65 -10.26
N ARG A 275 -14.65 -22.72 -9.54
CA ARG A 275 -14.87 -22.65 -8.08
C ARG A 275 -13.61 -22.21 -7.35
N ASP A 276 -12.46 -22.74 -7.76
CA ASP A 276 -11.16 -22.49 -7.17
C ASP A 276 -10.70 -21.05 -7.44
N ALA A 277 -11.08 -20.46 -8.57
CA ALA A 277 -10.91 -19.03 -8.84
C ALA A 277 -11.70 -18.15 -7.87
N ARG A 278 -12.98 -18.47 -7.59
CA ARG A 278 -13.80 -17.73 -6.62
C ARG A 278 -13.25 -17.84 -5.20
N ILE A 279 -12.85 -19.05 -4.79
CA ILE A 279 -12.25 -19.30 -3.48
C ILE A 279 -10.92 -18.53 -3.36
N SER A 280 -10.12 -18.48 -4.42
CA SER A 280 -8.88 -17.70 -4.44
C SER A 280 -9.13 -16.20 -4.25
N VAL A 281 -10.18 -15.63 -4.86
CA VAL A 281 -10.54 -14.22 -4.61
C VAL A 281 -11.02 -14.01 -3.17
N GLY A 282 -11.80 -14.94 -2.63
CA GLY A 282 -12.21 -14.90 -1.22
C GLY A 282 -11.01 -14.88 -0.28
N TRP A 283 -10.02 -15.76 -0.50
CA TRP A 283 -8.78 -15.74 0.26
C TRP A 283 -7.97 -14.45 0.06
N ALA A 284 -7.86 -13.95 -1.18
CA ALA A 284 -7.19 -12.68 -1.45
C ALA A 284 -7.82 -11.53 -0.65
N LEU A 285 -9.17 -11.46 -0.62
CA LEU A 285 -9.90 -10.46 0.17
C LEU A 285 -9.63 -10.58 1.67
N VAL A 286 -9.59 -11.81 2.23
CA VAL A 286 -9.26 -12.04 3.64
C VAL A 286 -7.86 -11.52 3.96
N PHE A 287 -6.88 -11.83 3.11
CA PHE A 287 -5.49 -11.42 3.30
C PHE A 287 -5.29 -9.90 3.13
N ILE A 288 -5.94 -9.30 2.13
CA ILE A 288 -5.95 -7.83 1.94
C ILE A 288 -6.60 -7.15 3.14
N ALA A 289 -7.72 -7.70 3.65
CA ALA A 289 -8.44 -7.14 4.78
C ALA A 289 -7.59 -7.06 6.05
N LEU A 290 -6.66 -7.99 6.28
CA LEU A 290 -5.77 -7.94 7.45
C LEU A 290 -4.95 -6.64 7.49
N LEU A 291 -4.38 -6.22 6.35
CA LEU A 291 -3.66 -4.94 6.26
C LEU A 291 -4.63 -3.77 6.18
N TYR A 292 -5.63 -3.84 5.28
CA TYR A 292 -6.49 -2.70 4.97
C TYR A 292 -7.32 -2.25 6.17
N THR A 293 -7.71 -3.16 7.06
CA THR A 293 -8.41 -2.78 8.29
C THR A 293 -7.48 -2.28 9.38
N ALA A 294 -6.21 -2.68 9.38
CA ALA A 294 -5.21 -2.19 10.32
C ALA A 294 -4.62 -0.83 9.92
N ALA A 295 -4.61 -0.50 8.61
CA ALA A 295 -4.00 0.71 8.11
C ALA A 295 -4.58 2.02 8.67
N PRO A 296 -5.91 2.18 8.83
CA PRO A 296 -6.48 3.35 9.50
C PRO A 296 -6.01 3.48 10.96
N ALA A 297 -5.84 2.36 11.67
CA ALA A 297 -5.31 2.38 13.04
C ALA A 297 -3.88 2.92 13.07
N VAL A 298 -3.01 2.39 12.20
CA VAL A 298 -1.62 2.86 12.07
C VAL A 298 -1.58 4.35 11.71
N ALA A 299 -2.40 4.79 10.75
CA ALA A 299 -2.47 6.18 10.33
C ALA A 299 -2.87 7.12 11.48
N VAL A 300 -3.86 6.73 12.30
CA VAL A 300 -4.28 7.51 13.47
C VAL A 300 -3.20 7.51 14.55
N PHE A 301 -2.56 6.37 14.84
CA PHE A 301 -1.46 6.32 15.81
C PHE A 301 -0.29 7.21 15.38
N ALA A 302 0.11 7.12 14.11
CA ALA A 302 1.18 7.93 13.53
C ALA A 302 0.82 9.42 13.55
N ARG A 303 -0.40 9.79 13.14
CA ARG A 303 -0.88 11.17 13.15
C ARG A 303 -0.86 11.76 14.55
N THR A 304 -1.47 11.07 15.51
CA THR A 304 -1.50 11.53 16.91
C THR A 304 -0.10 11.65 17.48
N ASN A 305 0.79 10.68 17.23
CA ASN A 305 2.17 10.75 17.71
C ASN A 305 2.95 11.91 17.08
N LEU A 306 2.82 12.14 15.77
CA LEU A 306 3.45 13.27 15.07
C LEU A 306 3.02 14.60 15.70
N LEU A 307 1.70 14.82 15.82
CA LEU A 307 1.17 16.08 16.33
C LEU A 307 1.62 16.35 17.77
N ASN A 308 1.69 15.32 18.61
CA ASN A 308 2.15 15.47 20.00
C ASN A 308 3.66 15.68 20.14
N THR A 309 4.47 15.10 19.23
CA THR A 309 5.94 15.07 19.39
C THR A 309 6.63 16.23 18.70
N VAL A 310 6.04 16.75 17.62
CA VAL A 310 6.71 17.73 16.75
C VAL A 310 6.15 19.14 16.96
N THR A 311 4.85 19.27 17.17
CA THR A 311 4.20 20.60 17.21
C THR A 311 4.62 21.37 18.45
N ASP A 312 5.02 22.63 18.25
CA ASP A 312 5.46 23.57 19.29
C ASP A 312 6.65 23.08 20.13
N GLN A 313 7.45 22.15 19.59
CA GLN A 313 8.65 21.64 20.24
C GLN A 313 9.92 22.26 19.64
N PRO A 314 10.99 22.47 20.44
CA PRO A 314 12.25 22.99 19.93
C PRO A 314 12.89 22.04 18.92
N TYR A 315 13.34 22.58 17.78
CA TYR A 315 14.04 21.78 16.75
C TYR A 315 15.27 21.04 17.33
N ALA A 316 15.97 21.66 18.28
CA ALA A 316 17.15 21.09 18.93
C ALA A 316 16.86 19.82 19.76
N GLU A 317 15.63 19.62 20.20
CA GLU A 317 15.21 18.46 21.00
C GLU A 317 14.53 17.37 20.15
N MET A 318 14.53 17.54 18.83
CA MET A 318 13.86 16.60 17.95
C MET A 318 14.44 15.18 18.04
N PRO A 319 13.57 14.17 18.02
CA PRO A 319 13.99 12.78 18.13
C PRO A 319 14.80 12.34 16.91
N GLU A 320 15.66 11.34 17.09
CA GLU A 320 16.58 10.84 16.05
C GLU A 320 15.87 10.40 14.75
N TRP A 321 14.59 10.03 14.81
CA TRP A 321 13.84 9.67 13.61
C TRP A 321 13.55 10.89 12.73
N PHE A 322 13.39 12.08 13.31
CA PHE A 322 13.08 13.31 12.58
C PHE A 322 14.25 13.73 11.69
N THR A 323 15.45 13.84 12.28
CA THR A 323 16.68 14.21 11.57
C THR A 323 17.07 13.20 10.49
N LYS A 324 16.74 11.91 10.69
CA LYS A 324 16.93 10.87 9.66
C LYS A 324 16.08 11.10 8.42
N TRP A 325 14.82 11.53 8.58
CA TRP A 325 13.94 11.81 7.44
C TRP A 325 14.24 13.15 6.78
N GLU A 326 14.68 14.14 7.56
CA GLU A 326 15.18 15.41 7.05
C GLU A 326 16.42 15.22 6.17
N THR A 327 17.37 14.38 6.60
CA THR A 327 18.56 14.03 5.79
C THR A 327 18.17 13.39 4.45
N THR A 328 17.04 12.68 4.39
CA THR A 328 16.53 12.08 3.14
C THR A 328 15.70 13.04 2.29
N GLY A 329 15.42 14.26 2.77
CA GLY A 329 14.58 15.26 2.09
C GLY A 329 13.09 14.93 2.10
N LEU A 330 12.64 13.98 2.93
CA LEU A 330 11.23 13.60 3.06
C LEU A 330 10.51 14.38 4.16
N ILE A 331 11.27 15.04 5.03
CA ILE A 331 10.81 16.11 5.92
C ILE A 331 11.66 17.34 5.60
N SER A 332 11.05 18.52 5.57
CA SER A 332 11.77 19.79 5.52
C SER A 332 11.21 20.75 6.55
N TYR A 333 12.11 21.39 7.29
CA TYR A 333 11.82 22.42 8.26
C TYR A 333 12.41 23.74 7.80
N GLU A 334 11.58 24.79 7.77
CA GLU A 334 11.99 26.16 7.51
C GLU A 334 11.42 27.06 8.60
N ASP A 335 12.28 27.55 9.50
CA ASP A 335 11.90 28.49 10.55
C ASP A 335 11.55 29.86 9.92
N HIS A 336 10.27 30.22 9.93
CA HIS A 336 9.78 31.45 9.32
C HIS A 336 9.74 32.61 10.31
N ASN A 337 9.63 32.32 11.61
CA ASN A 337 9.43 33.32 12.65
C ASN A 337 10.67 33.56 13.54
N GLY A 338 11.69 32.69 13.44
CA GLY A 338 12.96 32.76 14.15
C GLY A 338 12.91 32.31 15.62
N ASP A 339 11.87 31.59 16.05
CA ASP A 339 11.67 31.17 17.43
C ASP A 339 12.34 29.83 17.77
N GLY A 340 12.82 29.09 16.75
CA GLY A 340 13.46 27.79 16.89
C GLY A 340 12.53 26.65 17.33
N LEU A 341 11.21 26.88 17.35
CA LEU A 341 10.17 25.89 17.52
C LEU A 341 9.72 25.37 16.15
N ILE A 342 9.08 24.20 16.13
CA ILE A 342 8.49 23.65 14.90
C ILE A 342 6.99 23.89 14.91
N GLN A 343 6.52 24.84 14.09
CA GLN A 343 5.09 25.09 13.92
C GLN A 343 4.50 24.21 12.83
N TYR A 344 3.81 23.14 13.25
CA TYR A 344 3.05 22.28 12.35
C TYR A 344 1.54 22.48 12.52
N VAL A 345 1.02 23.45 11.78
CA VAL A 345 -0.36 23.92 11.91
C VAL A 345 -1.16 23.76 10.61
N GLY A 346 -2.49 23.73 10.74
CA GLY A 346 -3.42 23.67 9.62
C GLY A 346 -3.64 25.03 8.95
N PRO A 347 -4.34 25.05 7.80
CA PRO A 347 -4.53 26.25 6.99
C PRO A 347 -5.29 27.38 7.72
N ASP A 348 -6.08 27.03 8.72
CA ASP A 348 -6.96 27.95 9.45
C ASP A 348 -6.35 28.39 10.80
N ALA A 349 -5.09 28.04 11.07
CA ALA A 349 -4.43 28.39 12.33
C ALA A 349 -4.09 29.88 12.41
N VAL A 350 -4.42 30.48 13.55
CA VAL A 350 -4.15 31.89 13.85
C VAL A 350 -3.40 32.02 15.18
N ASP A 351 -2.49 32.99 15.25
CA ASP A 351 -1.75 33.28 16.46
C ASP A 351 -2.62 34.02 17.50
N ALA A 352 -2.07 34.29 18.68
CA ALA A 352 -2.77 35.02 19.74
C ALA A 352 -3.18 36.47 19.33
N ALA A 353 -2.61 37.00 18.25
CA ALA A 353 -2.94 38.31 17.68
C ALA A 353 -3.93 38.22 16.49
N GLY A 354 -4.36 37.01 16.12
CA GLY A 354 -5.27 36.74 15.01
C GLY A 354 -4.61 36.76 13.62
N ALA A 355 -3.28 36.76 13.55
CA ALA A 355 -2.55 36.63 12.28
C ALA A 355 -2.40 35.15 11.89
N PRO A 356 -2.42 34.81 10.58
CA PRO A 356 -2.24 33.43 10.14
C PRO A 356 -0.86 32.91 10.54
N VAL A 357 -0.81 31.74 11.18
CA VAL A 357 0.44 31.04 11.49
C VAL A 357 0.90 30.31 10.24
N GLN A 358 2.15 30.53 9.82
CA GLN A 358 2.71 29.79 8.70
C GLN A 358 3.16 28.41 9.15
N ASN A 359 2.85 27.39 8.36
CA ASN A 359 3.34 26.05 8.63
C ASN A 359 4.81 25.95 8.21
N GLU A 360 5.67 25.59 9.16
CA GLU A 360 7.13 25.53 9.00
C GLU A 360 7.63 24.13 8.69
N LEU A 361 6.73 23.14 8.67
CA LEU A 361 7.06 21.72 8.50
C LEU A 361 6.32 21.13 7.30
N THR A 362 7.10 20.73 6.29
CA THR A 362 6.59 19.95 5.15
C THR A 362 6.99 18.49 5.30
N ILE A 363 6.00 17.60 5.17
CA ILE A 363 6.17 16.16 5.30
C ILE A 363 5.71 15.49 3.99
N ASP A 364 6.55 14.64 3.41
CA ASP A 364 6.13 13.80 2.29
C ASP A 364 5.02 12.84 2.74
N ARG A 365 3.96 12.76 1.95
CA ARG A 365 2.78 11.97 2.31
C ARG A 365 3.05 10.46 2.35
N ASP A 366 4.14 10.01 1.74
CA ASP A 366 4.54 8.60 1.71
C ASP A 366 5.33 8.17 2.96
N ILE A 367 5.61 9.04 3.95
CA ILE A 367 6.35 8.64 5.18
C ILE A 367 5.52 8.64 6.46
N MET A 368 4.20 8.86 6.36
CA MET A 368 3.26 8.84 7.49
C MET A 368 2.54 7.51 7.69
#